data_AF-A0A3N5UC65-F1
#
_entry.id   AF-A0A3N5UC65-F1
#
_cell.length_a   1.000
_cell.length_b   1.000
_cell.length_c   1.000
_cell.angle_alpha   90.00
_cell.angle_beta   90.00
_cell.angle_gamma   90.00
#
_symmetry.space_group_name_H-M   'P 1'
#
loop_
_entity.id
_entity.type
_entity.pdbx_description
1 polymer ?
#
loop_
_entity_poly.entity_id
_entity_poly.type
_entity_poly.pdbx_seq_one_letter_code
_entity_poly.pdbx_strand_id
1 'polypeptide(L)'
;MRTHHLTEKIQGRYHYTIGPYSEPVLTVKPGDSVTVETLDAFGGKVKNEKTKPSRVLEFPNVNPLNGPIVVEGAEKGDALKIQIRSIKPRGPQPRGTTCLLPLFGGLSSTQKSPSLQDPLPEIVHKVRITEKEVSWSRRIRFPYDPFIGTLGTSPELDSI
;
A
#
# COMPACT_ATOMS: atom_id res chain seq x y z
N MET A 1 1.31 25.74 -10.87
CA MET A 1 0.78 24.50 -10.28
C MET A 1 0.57 23.49 -11.40
N ARG A 2 1.46 22.50 -11.51
CA ARG A 2 1.39 21.43 -12.50
C ARG A 2 0.78 20.17 -11.86
N THR A 3 0.09 19.37 -12.67
CA THR A 3 -0.35 18.03 -12.28
C THR A 3 0.52 16.98 -12.95
N HIS A 4 1.12 16.10 -12.15
CA HIS A 4 1.94 14.98 -12.57
C HIS A 4 1.15 13.68 -12.43
N HIS A 5 1.50 12.67 -13.23
CA HIS A 5 0.87 11.35 -13.18
C HIS A 5 1.96 10.31 -12.98
N LEU A 6 2.08 9.77 -11.77
CA LEU A 6 2.98 8.67 -11.45
C LEU A 6 2.27 7.35 -11.77
N THR A 7 2.36 6.95 -13.04
CA THR A 7 1.81 5.68 -13.53
C THR A 7 2.70 4.50 -13.18
N GLU A 8 2.20 3.26 -13.27
CA GLU A 8 3.03 2.06 -13.07
C GLU A 8 4.25 2.04 -14.01
N LYS A 9 4.10 2.57 -15.23
CA LYS A 9 5.19 2.67 -16.22
C LYS A 9 6.29 3.65 -15.78
N ILE A 10 5.91 4.78 -15.17
CA ILE A 10 6.87 5.78 -14.68
C ILE A 10 7.53 5.27 -13.39
N GLN A 11 6.76 4.62 -12.52
CA GLN A 11 7.30 3.98 -11.32
C GLN A 11 8.36 2.93 -11.68
N GLY A 12 8.07 2.07 -12.65
CA GLY A 12 8.95 0.96 -13.02
C GLY A 12 9.07 -0.07 -11.90
N ARG A 13 10.13 0.02 -11.09
CA ARG A 13 10.36 -0.89 -9.96
C ARG A 13 9.70 -0.34 -8.69
N TYR A 14 9.05 -1.23 -7.95
CA TYR A 14 8.52 -0.90 -6.62
C TYR A 14 9.55 -1.21 -5.55
N HIS A 15 9.51 -0.40 -4.49
CA HIS A 15 10.37 -0.53 -3.32
C HIS A 15 9.60 -1.18 -2.16
N TYR A 16 10.31 -1.89 -1.30
CA TYR A 16 9.76 -2.51 -0.08
C TYR A 16 10.44 -1.98 1.19
N THR A 17 11.26 -0.95 1.02
CA THR A 17 11.88 -0.17 2.08
C THR A 17 11.86 1.31 1.71
N ILE A 18 11.90 2.18 2.73
CA ILE A 18 11.98 3.63 2.60
C ILE A 18 13.37 4.06 3.06
N GLY A 19 14.18 4.59 2.14
CA GLY A 19 15.56 4.97 2.42
C GLY A 19 16.20 5.79 1.28
N PRO A 20 17.41 6.33 1.51
CA PRO A 20 18.02 7.33 0.63
C PRO A 20 18.63 6.73 -0.64
N TYR A 21 18.65 5.39 -0.77
CA TYR A 21 19.40 4.67 -1.79
C TYR A 21 18.61 4.35 -3.07
N SER A 22 17.32 4.71 -3.11
CA SER A 22 16.48 4.45 -4.26
C SER A 22 16.52 5.62 -5.23
N GLU A 23 16.69 5.33 -6.51
CA GLU A 23 16.66 6.34 -7.57
C GLU A 23 15.29 7.02 -7.64
N PRO A 24 15.22 8.37 -7.66
CA PRO A 24 13.96 9.08 -7.81
C PRO A 24 13.23 8.74 -9.10
N VAL A 25 11.91 8.54 -9.02
CA VAL A 25 11.05 8.27 -10.19
C VAL A 25 10.32 9.52 -10.68
N LEU A 26 10.30 10.58 -9.88
CA LEU A 26 9.63 11.84 -10.18
C LEU A 26 10.25 12.99 -9.36
N THR A 27 10.35 14.18 -9.96
CA THR A 27 10.69 15.43 -9.28
C THR A 27 9.54 16.42 -9.45
N VAL A 28 9.14 17.07 -8.36
CA VAL A 28 8.02 18.03 -8.33
C VAL A 28 8.41 19.32 -7.62
N LYS A 29 7.69 20.41 -7.92
CA LYS A 29 7.82 21.67 -7.19
C LYS A 29 6.84 21.73 -6.02
N PRO A 30 7.17 22.44 -4.92
CA PRO A 30 6.19 22.74 -3.87
C PRO A 30 4.89 23.30 -4.47
N GLY A 31 3.76 22.72 -4.05
CA GLY A 31 2.44 23.11 -4.54
C GLY A 31 1.96 22.38 -5.81
N ASP A 32 2.78 21.57 -6.47
CA ASP A 32 2.31 20.69 -7.54
C ASP A 32 1.37 19.58 -7.01
N SER A 33 0.58 18.99 -7.90
CA SER A 33 -0.27 17.82 -7.60
C SER A 33 0.26 16.57 -8.29
N VAL A 34 0.10 15.41 -7.65
CA VAL A 34 0.49 14.12 -8.22
C VAL A 34 -0.69 13.15 -8.13
N THR A 35 -1.08 12.56 -9.25
CA THR A 35 -1.96 11.39 -9.31
C THR A 35 -1.08 10.14 -9.32
N VAL A 36 -1.21 9.27 -8.32
CA VAL A 36 -0.36 8.08 -8.16
C VAL A 36 -1.18 6.83 -8.44
N GLU A 37 -0.69 5.98 -9.35
CA GLU A 37 -1.21 4.62 -9.53
C GLU A 37 -0.52 3.68 -8.55
N THR A 38 -1.24 3.30 -7.50
CA THR A 38 -0.73 2.37 -6.49
C THR A 38 -1.09 0.93 -6.84
N LEU A 39 -0.30 0.00 -6.30
CA LEU A 39 -0.66 -1.41 -6.19
C LEU A 39 -1.30 -1.68 -4.83
N ASP A 40 -2.01 -2.81 -4.71
CA ASP A 40 -2.45 -3.27 -3.39
C ASP A 40 -1.26 -3.75 -2.55
N ALA A 41 -1.50 -3.96 -1.25
CA ALA A 41 -0.49 -4.43 -0.29
C ALA A 41 0.22 -5.73 -0.73
N PHE A 42 -0.37 -6.49 -1.65
CA PHE A 42 0.11 -7.78 -2.11
C PHE A 42 0.73 -7.71 -3.50
N GLY A 43 0.89 -6.52 -4.08
CA GLY A 43 1.40 -6.32 -5.44
C GLY A 43 0.57 -7.02 -6.51
N GLY A 44 -0.74 -7.20 -6.27
CA GLY A 44 -1.65 -7.92 -7.18
C GLY A 44 -1.46 -9.45 -7.22
N LYS A 45 -0.63 -10.02 -6.33
CA LYS A 45 -0.37 -11.47 -6.29
C LYS A 45 -1.56 -12.28 -5.75
N VAL A 46 -2.40 -11.68 -4.89
CA VAL A 46 -3.61 -12.33 -4.34
C VAL A 46 -4.83 -12.07 -5.23
N LYS A 47 -4.97 -12.92 -6.25
CA LYS A 47 -5.96 -12.75 -7.33
C LYS A 47 -7.37 -13.20 -6.96
N ASN A 48 -7.52 -14.22 -6.13
CA ASN A 48 -8.84 -14.78 -5.75
C ASN A 48 -8.80 -15.42 -4.35
N GLU A 49 -9.98 -15.77 -3.82
CA GLU A 49 -10.16 -16.30 -2.45
C GLU A 49 -9.55 -17.70 -2.23
N LYS A 50 -9.23 -18.44 -3.30
CA LYS A 50 -8.53 -19.72 -3.22
C LYS A 50 -7.01 -19.55 -3.17
N THR A 51 -6.51 -18.35 -3.44
CA THR A 51 -5.07 -18.07 -3.36
C THR A 51 -4.63 -18.22 -1.91
N LYS A 52 -3.48 -18.86 -1.69
CA LYS A 52 -2.85 -18.95 -0.37
C LYS A 52 -1.73 -17.91 -0.31
N PRO A 53 -1.95 -16.74 0.33
CA PRO A 53 -0.94 -15.70 0.47
C PRO A 53 0.44 -16.21 0.90
N SER A 54 0.50 -17.15 1.84
CA SER A 54 1.70 -17.82 2.33
C SER A 54 2.55 -18.49 1.25
N ARG A 55 1.96 -18.81 0.09
CA ARG A 55 2.63 -19.44 -1.05
C ARG A 55 3.02 -18.46 -2.16
N VAL A 56 2.41 -17.29 -2.20
CA VAL A 56 2.59 -16.31 -3.30
C VAL A 56 3.27 -15.03 -2.85
N LEU A 57 3.27 -14.75 -1.54
CA LEU A 57 3.92 -13.60 -0.95
C LEU A 57 5.27 -14.01 -0.37
N GLU A 58 6.20 -13.07 -0.43
CA GLU A 58 7.51 -13.18 0.20
C GLU A 58 7.55 -12.13 1.31
N PHE A 59 7.47 -12.56 2.57
CA PHE A 59 7.55 -11.63 3.70
C PHE A 59 9.01 -11.30 4.01
N PRO A 60 9.33 -10.05 4.38
CA PRO A 60 8.43 -8.93 4.67
C PRO A 60 8.08 -8.05 3.45
N ASN A 61 8.40 -8.48 2.22
CA ASN A 61 8.21 -7.71 0.97
C ASN A 61 6.73 -7.61 0.55
N VAL A 62 5.96 -6.87 1.33
CA VAL A 62 4.57 -6.46 1.11
C VAL A 62 4.48 -4.94 1.16
N ASN A 63 3.34 -4.37 0.72
CA ASN A 63 3.14 -2.92 0.58
C ASN A 63 4.13 -2.28 -0.42
N PRO A 64 4.08 -2.65 -1.71
CA PRO A 64 4.93 -2.04 -2.73
C PRO A 64 4.75 -0.51 -2.75
N LEU A 65 5.86 0.21 -2.63
CA LEU A 65 5.89 1.66 -2.48
C LEU A 65 6.06 2.35 -3.82
N ASN A 66 5.29 3.42 -4.03
CA ASN A 66 5.52 4.39 -5.08
C ASN A 66 6.53 5.46 -4.62
N GLY A 67 7.28 6.01 -5.56
CA GLY A 67 8.39 6.94 -5.30
C GLY A 67 9.75 6.27 -5.46
N PRO A 68 10.83 6.92 -4.98
CA PRO A 68 10.83 8.21 -4.30
C PRO A 68 10.40 9.37 -5.20
N ILE A 69 9.65 10.33 -4.63
CA ILE A 69 9.32 11.60 -5.29
C ILE A 69 10.16 12.69 -4.64
N VAL A 70 11.01 13.36 -5.41
CA VAL A 70 11.81 14.49 -4.94
C VAL A 70 10.97 15.76 -4.98
N VAL A 71 10.98 16.52 -3.88
CA VAL A 71 10.39 17.86 -3.83
C VAL A 71 11.53 18.87 -3.95
N GLU A 72 11.51 19.68 -5.01
CA GLU A 72 12.55 20.70 -5.26
C GLU A 72 12.71 21.63 -4.07
N GLY A 73 13.96 21.79 -3.60
CA GLY A 73 14.31 22.68 -2.51
C GLY A 73 14.04 22.14 -1.10
N ALA A 74 13.45 20.95 -0.94
CA ALA A 74 13.29 20.35 0.38
C ALA A 74 14.63 19.85 0.93
N GLU A 75 14.95 20.21 2.17
CA GLU A 75 16.18 19.82 2.85
C GLU A 75 15.95 19.31 4.28
N LYS A 76 17.02 18.79 4.92
CA LYS A 76 16.96 18.30 6.30
C LYS A 76 16.56 19.44 7.24
N GLY A 77 15.47 19.23 7.98
CA GLY A 77 14.89 20.23 8.87
C GLY A 77 13.53 20.75 8.40
N ASP A 78 13.21 20.56 7.11
CA ASP A 78 11.90 20.90 6.56
C ASP A 78 10.83 19.85 6.92
N ALA A 79 9.57 20.24 6.72
CA ALA A 79 8.42 19.36 6.78
C ALA A 79 7.65 19.37 5.45
N LEU A 80 7.29 18.19 4.94
CA LEU A 80 6.43 18.06 3.77
C LEU A 80 4.95 18.03 4.19
N LYS A 81 4.20 19.03 3.75
CA LYS A 81 2.72 19.03 3.88
C LYS A 81 2.10 18.32 2.68
N ILE A 82 1.54 17.14 2.91
CA ILE A 82 0.82 16.37 1.89
C ILE A 82 -0.70 16.52 2.11
N GLN A 83 -1.40 16.99 1.08
CA GLN A 83 -2.87 17.03 1.06
C GLN A 83 -3.42 15.92 0.14
N ILE A 84 -4.01 14.90 0.74
CA ILE A 84 -4.72 13.85 -0.01
C ILE A 84 -6.07 14.40 -0.47
N ARG A 85 -6.22 14.64 -1.78
CA ARG A 85 -7.44 15.23 -2.36
C ARG A 85 -8.54 14.21 -2.63
N SER A 86 -8.16 13.02 -3.09
CA SER A 86 -9.09 11.94 -3.40
C SER A 86 -8.34 10.62 -3.49
N ILE A 87 -8.99 9.53 -3.09
CA ILE A 87 -8.53 8.16 -3.32
C ILE A 87 -9.65 7.45 -4.07
N LYS A 88 -9.30 6.77 -5.16
CA LYS A 88 -10.26 6.06 -6.00
C LYS A 88 -9.81 4.62 -6.22
N PRO A 89 -10.73 3.66 -6.21
CA PRO A 89 -10.40 2.30 -6.61
C PRO A 89 -10.04 2.25 -8.10
N ARG A 90 -8.99 1.50 -8.45
CA ARG A 90 -8.45 1.44 -9.83
C ARG A 90 -8.69 0.07 -10.48
N GLY A 91 -8.91 0.08 -11.80
CA GLY A 91 -9.14 -1.12 -12.62
C GLY A 91 -10.61 -1.38 -12.95
N PRO A 92 -10.90 -2.26 -13.94
CA PRO A 92 -12.25 -2.46 -14.49
C PRO A 92 -13.26 -3.09 -13.52
N GLN A 93 -12.79 -3.86 -12.53
CA GLN A 93 -13.59 -4.34 -11.40
C GLN A 93 -12.74 -4.30 -10.13
N PRO A 94 -12.65 -3.15 -9.45
CA PRO A 94 -11.78 -3.04 -8.30
C PRO A 94 -12.28 -3.95 -7.18
N ARG A 95 -11.34 -4.74 -6.64
CA ARG A 95 -11.58 -5.63 -5.52
C ARG A 95 -10.62 -5.30 -4.39
N GLY A 96 -11.17 -5.03 -3.21
CA GLY A 96 -10.37 -5.06 -2.00
C GLY A 96 -9.98 -6.49 -1.64
N THR A 97 -8.89 -6.63 -0.90
CA THR A 97 -8.40 -7.91 -0.41
C THR A 97 -8.23 -7.83 1.09
N THR A 98 -8.90 -8.72 1.83
CA THR A 98 -8.68 -8.92 3.26
C THR A 98 -8.19 -10.35 3.46
N CYS A 99 -7.17 -10.54 4.30
CA CYS A 99 -6.59 -11.85 4.53
C CYS A 99 -6.38 -12.09 6.03
N LEU A 100 -6.59 -13.34 6.46
CA LEU A 100 -5.94 -13.87 7.65
C LEU A 100 -4.70 -14.62 7.20
N LEU A 101 -3.54 -14.14 7.65
CA LEU A 101 -2.24 -14.71 7.35
C LEU A 101 -1.79 -15.57 8.54
N PRO A 102 -1.19 -16.75 8.30
CA PRO A 102 -0.61 -17.54 9.38
C PRO A 102 0.40 -16.71 10.19
N LEU A 103 0.28 -16.76 11.51
CA LEU A 103 1.18 -16.10 12.44
C LEU A 103 1.31 -14.57 12.23
N PHE A 104 0.25 -13.91 11.80
CA PHE A 104 0.20 -12.46 11.63
C PHE A 104 -1.18 -11.90 12.02
N GLY A 105 -1.19 -10.83 12.80
CA GLY A 105 -2.41 -10.15 13.28
C GLY A 105 -2.47 -10.06 14.81
N GLY A 106 -3.33 -9.18 15.32
CA GLY A 106 -3.37 -8.85 16.75
C GLY A 106 -3.94 -9.94 17.67
N LEU A 107 -4.68 -10.93 17.12
CA LEU A 107 -5.29 -12.04 17.86
C LEU A 107 -4.68 -13.40 17.48
N SER A 108 -3.43 -13.39 17.02
CA SER A 108 -2.65 -14.57 16.66
C SER A 108 -1.25 -14.43 17.27
N SER A 109 -0.53 -15.54 17.47
CA SER A 109 0.92 -15.42 17.64
C SER A 109 1.55 -14.81 16.41
N THR A 110 2.69 -14.16 16.62
CA THR A 110 3.49 -13.53 15.58
C THR A 110 4.96 -13.78 15.84
N GLN A 111 5.82 -13.46 14.87
CA GLN A 111 7.28 -13.51 15.07
C GLN A 111 7.75 -12.62 16.23
N LYS A 112 7.02 -11.53 16.53
CA LYS A 112 7.34 -10.62 17.64
C LYS A 112 6.78 -11.09 18.99
N SER A 113 5.82 -12.01 18.97
CA SER A 113 5.13 -12.54 20.15
C SER A 113 4.86 -14.05 19.96
N PRO A 114 5.91 -14.87 19.94
CA PRO A 114 5.81 -16.27 19.60
C PRO A 114 5.10 -17.06 20.71
N SER A 115 4.34 -18.07 20.31
CA SER A 115 3.78 -19.07 21.21
C SER A 115 3.60 -20.39 20.43
N LEU A 116 3.19 -21.47 21.11
CA LEU A 116 3.14 -22.82 20.54
C LEU A 116 1.79 -23.20 19.91
N GLN A 117 0.85 -22.26 19.81
CA GLN A 117 -0.44 -22.55 19.21
C GLN A 117 -0.34 -22.72 17.69
N ASP A 118 -1.23 -23.53 17.14
CA ASP A 118 -1.40 -23.60 15.70
C ASP A 118 -1.82 -22.24 15.13
N PRO A 119 -1.34 -21.88 13.92
CA PRO A 119 -1.76 -20.65 13.27
C PRO A 119 -3.27 -20.65 12.98
N LEU A 120 -3.87 -19.47 12.98
CA LEU A 120 -5.24 -19.31 12.50
C LEU A 120 -5.37 -19.77 11.04
N PRO A 121 -6.57 -20.24 10.62
CA PRO A 121 -6.80 -20.62 9.24
C PRO A 121 -6.46 -19.49 8.26
N GLU A 122 -5.73 -19.84 7.20
CA GLU A 122 -5.41 -18.89 6.14
C GLU A 122 -6.63 -18.67 5.22
N ILE A 123 -7.19 -17.46 5.30
CA ILE A 123 -8.42 -17.06 4.62
C ILE A 123 -8.15 -15.81 3.78
N VAL A 124 -8.70 -15.78 2.57
CA VAL A 124 -8.72 -14.60 1.71
C VAL A 124 -10.17 -14.25 1.40
N HIS A 125 -10.51 -12.98 1.54
CA HIS A 125 -11.82 -12.43 1.21
C HIS A 125 -11.68 -11.31 0.18
N LYS A 126 -12.38 -11.41 -0.94
CA LYS A 126 -12.33 -10.42 -2.02
C LYS A 126 -13.62 -9.61 -2.03
N VAL A 127 -13.52 -8.33 -1.67
CA VAL A 127 -14.68 -7.44 -1.54
C VAL A 127 -14.87 -6.57 -2.77
N ARG A 128 -16.11 -6.36 -3.21
CA ARG A 128 -16.41 -5.33 -4.20
C ARG A 128 -16.23 -3.96 -3.55
N ILE A 129 -15.54 -3.05 -4.22
CA ILE A 129 -15.39 -1.67 -3.79
C ILE A 129 -15.92 -0.73 -4.87
N THR A 130 -16.59 0.34 -4.45
CA THR A 130 -16.96 1.49 -5.28
C THR A 130 -16.58 2.76 -4.53
N GLU A 131 -16.65 3.92 -5.17
CA GLU A 131 -16.46 5.22 -4.49
C GLU A 131 -17.57 5.55 -3.47
N LYS A 132 -18.55 4.65 -3.25
CA LYS A 132 -19.65 4.83 -2.29
C LYS A 132 -19.63 3.82 -1.16
N GLU A 133 -19.33 2.56 -1.46
CA GLU A 133 -19.42 1.46 -0.50
C GLU A 133 -18.37 0.37 -0.72
N VAL A 134 -18.10 -0.36 0.37
CA VAL A 134 -17.42 -1.65 0.39
C VAL A 134 -18.46 -2.73 0.68
N SER A 135 -18.74 -3.60 -0.31
CA SER A 135 -19.67 -4.70 -0.14
C SER A 135 -18.96 -5.90 0.50
N TRP A 136 -18.98 -5.95 1.84
CA TRP A 136 -18.33 -7.03 2.61
C TRP A 136 -19.01 -8.37 2.42
N SER A 137 -20.34 -8.40 2.50
CA SER A 137 -21.14 -9.60 2.24
C SER A 137 -22.51 -9.23 1.68
N ARG A 138 -23.40 -10.21 1.47
CA ARG A 138 -24.81 -9.94 1.12
C ARG A 138 -25.54 -9.15 2.21
N ARG A 139 -25.08 -9.24 3.46
CA ARG A 139 -25.72 -8.62 4.63
C ARG A 139 -25.02 -7.36 5.11
N ILE A 140 -23.71 -7.26 4.91
CA ILE A 140 -22.87 -6.22 5.50
C ILE A 140 -22.27 -5.37 4.39
N ARG A 141 -22.45 -4.06 4.51
CA ARG A 141 -21.85 -3.05 3.64
C ARG A 141 -21.30 -1.93 4.52
N PHE A 142 -20.15 -1.40 4.13
CA PHE A 142 -19.52 -0.27 4.79
C PHE A 142 -19.49 0.94 3.86
N PRO A 143 -19.53 2.17 4.38
CA PRO A 143 -19.22 3.34 3.57
C PRO A 143 -17.79 3.24 3.02
N TYR A 144 -17.56 3.82 1.84
CA TYR A 144 -16.20 3.95 1.31
C TYR A 144 -15.48 5.10 2.02
N ASP A 145 -14.60 4.74 2.95
CA ASP A 145 -13.78 5.67 3.73
C ASP A 145 -12.28 5.32 3.55
N PRO A 146 -11.67 5.71 2.42
CA PRO A 146 -10.31 5.30 2.09
C PRO A 146 -9.25 6.12 2.81
N PHE A 147 -8.12 5.49 3.08
CA PHE A 147 -6.91 6.16 3.58
C PHE A 147 -5.65 5.51 2.99
N ILE A 148 -4.50 6.18 3.13
CA ILE A 148 -3.20 5.66 2.71
C ILE A 148 -2.52 4.98 3.91
N GLY A 149 -2.22 3.68 3.78
CA GLY A 149 -1.61 2.88 4.84
C GLY A 149 -0.12 3.17 5.05
N THR A 150 0.64 3.38 3.97
CA THR A 150 2.06 3.70 4.04
C THR A 150 2.33 5.03 3.36
N LEU A 151 2.75 6.03 4.14
CA LEU A 151 3.16 7.34 3.67
C LEU A 151 4.32 7.80 4.54
N GLY A 152 5.47 8.08 3.94
CA GLY A 152 6.67 8.46 4.67
C GLY A 152 7.72 9.10 3.77
N THR A 153 8.69 9.74 4.41
CA THR A 153 9.88 10.31 3.78
C THR A 153 11.10 9.45 4.09
N SER A 154 12.13 9.56 3.25
CA SER A 154 13.40 8.89 3.51
C SER A 154 13.98 9.31 4.87
N PRO A 155 14.47 8.36 5.69
CA PRO A 155 15.48 8.65 6.69
C PRO A 155 16.75 9.24 6.06
N GLU A 156 17.60 9.87 6.88
CA GLU A 156 18.85 10.47 6.42
C GLU A 156 19.85 9.43 5.91
N LEU A 157 19.97 8.30 6.62
CA LEU A 157 20.92 7.24 6.32
C LEU A 157 20.26 5.86 6.27
N ASP A 158 19.30 5.58 7.14
CA ASP A 158 18.70 4.25 7.24
C ASP A 158 17.75 3.90 6.08
N SER A 159 17.48 2.61 5.96
CA SER A 159 16.42 2.07 5.12
C SER A 159 15.45 1.28 6.01
N ILE A 160 14.21 1.76 6.14
CA ILE A 160 13.16 1.23 7.03
C ILE A 160 12.04 0.50 6.28
#